data_AF-A0A1B8DZY1-F1
#
_entry.id   AF-A0A1B8DZY1-F1
#
_cell.length_a   1.000
_cell.length_b   1.000
_cell.length_c   1.000
_cell.angle_alpha   90.00
_cell.angle_beta   90.00
_cell.angle_gamma   90.00
#
_symmetry.space_group_name_H-M   'P 1'
#
loop_
_entity.id
_entity.type
_entity.pdbx_description
1 polymer ?
#
loop_
_entity_poly.entity_id
_entity_poly.type
_entity_poly.pdbx_seq_one_letter_code
_entity_poly.pdbx_strand_id
1 'polypeptide(L)'
;MMVCAAVLGDLNSIVAVLNKAMRNDQLHHPHLLLPMTKLKFYANQGNPEAMVMYGRILDREKKYGEAAAMFQKVAETPRDGSVDADIGNALIQQGNLCYRDGKKEEARMSFKKAALEFDNPEGYYKLAHIMPDQDPLKETYLLKAAASRIGEAVIEVAALYSRTADSDASSEEGRQARLLADEWQKLASQLSGEANGVAV
;
A
#
# COMPACT_ATOMS: atom_id res chain seq x y z
N MET A 1 -22.46 -3.21 21.61
CA MET A 1 -21.34 -2.91 22.55
C MET A 1 -20.23 -2.06 21.93
N MET A 2 -19.72 -2.38 20.75
CA MET A 2 -18.57 -1.67 20.14
C MET A 2 -18.75 -0.16 19.94
N VAL A 3 -19.94 0.30 19.52
CA VAL A 3 -20.23 1.74 19.38
C VAL A 3 -20.21 2.47 20.73
N CYS A 4 -20.72 1.84 21.79
CA CYS A 4 -20.69 2.42 23.13
C CYS A 4 -19.25 2.54 23.67
N ALA A 5 -18.41 1.53 23.44
CA ALA A 5 -16.98 1.56 23.81
C ALA A 5 -16.21 2.64 23.03
N ALA A 6 -16.51 2.79 21.73
CA ALA A 6 -15.94 3.87 20.92
C ALA A 6 -16.36 5.26 21.43
N VAL A 7 -17.63 5.42 21.82
CA VAL A 7 -18.13 6.64 22.47
C VAL A 7 -17.46 6.89 23.81
N LEU A 8 -17.14 5.85 24.58
CA LEU A 8 -16.40 5.96 25.84
C LEU A 8 -14.91 6.28 25.65
N GLY A 9 -14.36 6.03 24.46
CA GLY A 9 -13.03 6.49 24.06
C GLY A 9 -11.98 5.40 23.91
N ASP A 10 -12.38 4.13 23.88
CA ASP A 10 -11.47 3.04 23.55
C ASP A 10 -11.01 3.17 22.08
N LEU A 11 -9.69 3.34 21.87
CA LEU A 11 -9.12 3.60 20.55
C LEU A 11 -9.38 2.46 19.57
N ASN A 12 -9.19 1.21 20.01
CA ASN A 12 -9.45 0.03 19.17
C ASN A 12 -10.90 0.01 18.68
N SER A 13 -11.86 0.28 19.56
CA SER A 13 -13.28 0.39 19.21
C SER A 13 -13.56 1.57 18.28
N ILE A 14 -12.92 2.73 18.49
CA ILE A 14 -13.03 3.90 17.61
C ILE A 14 -12.55 3.54 16.20
N VAL A 15 -11.34 2.99 16.08
CA VAL A 15 -10.73 2.59 14.81
C VAL A 15 -11.58 1.53 14.11
N ALA A 16 -12.08 0.53 14.83
CA ALA A 16 -12.95 -0.52 14.26
C ALA A 16 -14.27 0.05 13.72
N VAL A 17 -14.94 0.92 14.48
CA VAL A 17 -16.21 1.55 14.08
C VAL A 17 -16.00 2.45 12.86
N LEU A 18 -14.96 3.27 12.86
CA LEU A 18 -14.67 4.18 11.75
C LEU A 18 -14.22 3.42 10.49
N ASN A 19 -13.44 2.35 10.62
CA ASN A 19 -13.06 1.49 9.49
C ASN A 19 -14.30 0.84 8.85
N LYS A 20 -15.25 0.37 9.67
CA LYS A 20 -16.52 -0.16 9.18
C LYS A 20 -17.31 0.93 8.46
N ALA A 21 -17.41 2.12 9.04
CA ALA A 21 -18.12 3.24 8.42
C ALA A 21 -17.49 3.66 7.09
N MET A 22 -16.16 3.71 6.99
CA MET A 22 -15.44 4.00 5.75
C MET A 22 -15.75 3.00 4.64
N ARG A 23 -15.72 1.70 4.95
CA ARG A 23 -16.03 0.63 3.98
C ARG A 23 -17.46 0.72 3.46
N ASN A 24 -18.38 1.18 4.29
CA ASN A 24 -19.79 1.29 3.97
C ASN A 24 -20.21 2.68 3.47
N ASP A 25 -19.26 3.60 3.26
CA ASP A 25 -19.52 4.99 2.86
C ASP A 25 -20.44 5.78 3.83
N GLN A 26 -20.32 5.50 5.14
CA GLN A 26 -21.16 6.04 6.20
C GLN A 26 -20.44 7.02 7.13
N LEU A 27 -19.29 7.57 6.72
CA LEU A 27 -18.46 8.45 7.53
C LEU A 27 -19.19 9.68 8.10
N HIS A 28 -20.21 10.17 7.39
CA HIS A 28 -20.97 11.36 7.77
C HIS A 28 -22.16 11.07 8.70
N HIS A 29 -22.34 9.82 9.15
CA HIS A 29 -23.46 9.49 10.01
C HIS A 29 -23.30 10.16 11.40
N PRO A 30 -24.34 10.85 11.94
CA PRO A 30 -24.24 11.60 13.20
C PRO A 30 -23.68 10.84 14.42
N HIS A 31 -23.89 9.52 14.51
CA HIS A 31 -23.39 8.71 15.64
C HIS A 31 -21.86 8.58 15.67
N LEU A 32 -21.18 8.98 14.58
CA LEU A 32 -19.72 8.95 14.46
C LEU A 32 -19.04 10.25 14.91
N LEU A 33 -19.80 11.30 15.23
CA LEU A 33 -19.24 12.60 15.63
C LEU A 33 -18.28 12.48 16.82
N LEU A 34 -18.69 11.74 17.86
CA LEU A 34 -17.87 11.52 19.05
C LEU A 34 -16.64 10.63 18.76
N PRO A 35 -16.77 9.43 18.15
CA PRO A 35 -15.63 8.64 17.71
C PRO A 35 -14.64 9.42 16.83
N MET A 36 -15.13 10.20 15.87
CA MET A 36 -14.30 11.02 14.97
C MET A 36 -13.52 12.09 15.75
N THR A 37 -14.18 12.79 16.68
CA THR A 37 -13.54 13.82 17.51
C THR A 37 -12.45 13.21 18.39
N LYS A 38 -12.71 12.04 18.98
CA LYS A 38 -11.72 11.32 19.79
C LYS A 38 -10.56 10.79 18.97
N LEU A 39 -10.82 10.24 17.78
CA LEU A 39 -9.77 9.82 16.85
C LEU A 39 -8.84 10.98 16.52
N LYS A 40 -9.41 12.13 16.13
CA LYS A 40 -8.64 13.35 15.86
C LYS A 40 -7.81 13.79 17.06
N PHE A 41 -8.37 13.70 18.26
CA PHE A 41 -7.64 14.00 19.50
C PHE A 41 -6.43 13.08 19.67
N TYR A 42 -6.60 11.75 19.58
CA TYR A 42 -5.48 10.80 19.70
C TYR A 42 -4.43 11.00 18.62
N ALA A 43 -4.85 11.26 17.38
CA ALA A 43 -3.94 11.53 16.27
C ALA A 43 -3.09 12.79 16.54
N ASN A 44 -3.70 13.85 17.09
CA ASN A 44 -2.98 15.08 17.47
C ASN A 44 -2.02 14.88 18.66
N GLN A 45 -2.24 13.87 19.50
CA GLN A 45 -1.34 13.47 20.58
C GLN A 45 -0.16 12.60 20.08
N GLY A 46 -0.07 12.33 18.79
CA GLY A 46 1.01 11.51 18.23
C GLY A 46 0.76 10.01 18.33
N ASN A 47 -0.47 9.55 18.60
CA ASN A 47 -0.74 8.12 18.55
C ASN A 47 -0.67 7.62 17.09
N PRO A 48 0.22 6.65 16.77
CA PRO A 48 0.44 6.22 15.39
C PRO A 48 -0.79 5.62 14.70
N GLU A 49 -1.51 4.74 15.39
CA GLU A 49 -2.71 4.08 14.85
C GLU A 49 -3.80 5.13 14.53
N ALA A 50 -4.01 6.07 15.45
CA ALA A 50 -4.96 7.15 15.24
C ALA A 50 -4.56 8.07 14.09
N MET A 51 -3.25 8.38 13.94
CA MET A 51 -2.72 9.17 12.83
C MET A 51 -2.98 8.49 11.48
N VAL A 52 -2.69 7.19 11.35
CA VAL A 52 -2.95 6.44 10.10
C VAL A 52 -4.44 6.47 9.78
N MET A 53 -5.29 6.14 10.76
CA MET A 53 -6.73 6.07 10.54
C MET A 53 -7.32 7.44 10.18
N TYR A 54 -6.90 8.50 10.85
CA TYR A 54 -7.37 9.85 10.56
C TYR A 54 -6.84 10.36 9.20
N GLY A 55 -5.60 10.04 8.85
CA GLY A 55 -5.04 10.32 7.51
C GLY A 55 -5.85 9.66 6.39
N ARG A 56 -6.26 8.40 6.57
CA ARG A 56 -7.14 7.69 5.61
C ARG A 56 -8.52 8.34 5.47
N ILE A 57 -9.09 8.83 6.56
CA ILE A 57 -10.37 9.57 6.54
C ILE A 57 -10.20 10.88 5.76
N LEU A 58 -9.14 11.65 6.03
CA LEU A 58 -8.84 12.90 5.32
C LEU A 58 -8.67 12.68 3.82
N ASP A 59 -7.98 11.61 3.42
CA ASP A 59 -7.82 11.23 2.01
C ASP A 59 -9.18 10.92 1.35
N ARG A 60 -10.05 10.17 2.04
CA ARG A 60 -11.43 9.90 1.61
C ARG A 60 -12.26 11.17 1.46
N GLU A 61 -12.03 12.15 2.32
CA GLU A 61 -12.64 13.50 2.25
C GLU A 61 -11.95 14.43 1.24
N LYS A 62 -10.97 13.93 0.46
CA LYS A 62 -10.18 14.68 -0.52
C LYS A 62 -9.33 15.80 0.07
N LYS A 63 -9.06 15.76 1.38
CA LYS A 63 -8.15 16.68 2.10
C LYS A 63 -6.72 16.17 2.00
N TYR A 64 -6.22 16.05 0.77
CA TYR A 64 -4.96 15.37 0.45
C TYR A 64 -3.74 15.94 1.16
N GLY A 65 -3.67 17.27 1.32
CA GLY A 65 -2.57 17.93 2.04
C GLY A 65 -2.54 17.59 3.53
N GLU A 66 -3.70 17.55 4.18
CA GLU A 66 -3.80 17.16 5.60
C GLU A 66 -3.50 15.66 5.77
N ALA A 67 -3.99 14.81 4.85
CA ALA A 67 -3.71 13.38 4.86
C ALA A 67 -2.21 13.10 4.74
N ALA A 68 -1.52 13.73 3.78
CA ALA A 68 -0.08 13.60 3.60
C ALA A 68 0.71 14.05 4.84
N ALA A 69 0.29 15.15 5.49
CA ALA A 69 0.92 15.60 6.73
C ALA A 69 0.76 14.58 7.88
N MET A 70 -0.38 13.88 7.97
CA MET A 70 -0.58 12.83 8.97
C MET A 70 0.26 11.59 8.68
N PHE A 71 0.34 11.16 7.41
CA PHE A 71 1.16 10.03 7.00
C PHE A 71 2.66 10.27 7.18
N GLN A 72 3.13 11.50 6.91
CA GLN A 72 4.50 11.87 7.19
C GLN A 72 4.81 11.82 8.69
N LYS A 73 3.96 12.43 9.52
CA LYS A 73 4.17 12.47 10.97
C LYS A 73 4.22 11.07 11.59
N VAL A 74 3.36 10.15 11.15
CA VAL A 74 3.36 8.80 11.72
C VAL A 74 4.63 8.02 11.37
N ALA A 75 5.17 8.20 10.16
CA ALA A 75 6.45 7.58 9.78
C ALA A 75 7.62 8.06 10.66
N GLU A 76 7.58 9.32 11.11
CA GLU A 76 8.59 9.96 11.96
C GLU A 76 8.37 9.70 13.47
N THR A 77 7.26 9.09 13.87
CA THR A 77 6.91 8.88 15.28
C THR A 77 7.54 7.60 15.83
N PRO A 78 8.25 7.65 16.99
CA PRO A 78 8.75 6.47 17.68
C PRO A 78 7.63 5.52 18.09
N ARG A 79 7.85 4.22 17.87
CA ARG A 79 6.84 3.17 18.12
C ARG A 79 7.51 1.80 18.24
N ASP A 80 6.73 0.82 18.67
CA ASP A 80 7.16 -0.58 18.87
C ASP A 80 7.02 -1.47 17.63
N GLY A 81 6.65 -0.89 16.48
CA GLY A 81 6.48 -1.56 15.20
C GLY A 81 5.11 -2.24 14.99
N SER A 82 4.22 -2.23 15.99
CA SER A 82 2.89 -2.86 15.92
C SER A 82 2.00 -2.35 14.78
N VAL A 83 2.30 -1.16 14.26
CA VAL A 83 1.55 -0.49 13.18
C VAL A 83 2.38 -0.31 11.90
N ASP A 84 3.53 -0.98 11.76
CA ASP A 84 4.43 -0.75 10.62
C ASP A 84 3.80 -1.11 9.27
N ALA A 85 2.97 -2.16 9.23
CA ALA A 85 2.20 -2.51 8.04
C ALA A 85 1.24 -1.39 7.63
N ASP A 86 0.56 -0.79 8.60
CA ASP A 86 -0.37 0.33 8.39
C ASP A 86 0.35 1.60 7.94
N ILE A 87 1.56 1.83 8.45
CA ILE A 87 2.42 2.96 8.05
C ILE A 87 2.97 2.76 6.63
N GLY A 88 3.39 1.54 6.29
CA GLY A 88 3.77 1.18 4.92
C GLY A 88 2.64 1.54 3.95
N ASN A 89 1.41 1.10 4.24
CA ASN A 89 0.23 1.41 3.43
C ASN A 89 -0.08 2.90 3.37
N ALA A 90 0.05 3.63 4.49
CA ALA A 90 -0.10 5.08 4.53
C ALA A 90 0.89 5.79 3.61
N LEU A 91 2.15 5.35 3.59
CA LEU A 91 3.19 5.89 2.71
C LEU A 91 2.90 5.58 1.23
N ILE A 92 2.31 4.44 0.91
CA ILE A 92 1.81 4.17 -0.45
C ILE A 92 0.76 5.20 -0.86
N GLN A 93 -0.21 5.47 0.01
CA GLN A 93 -1.26 6.45 -0.29
C GLN A 93 -0.67 7.85 -0.46
N GLN A 94 0.24 8.27 0.41
CA GLN A 94 0.97 9.53 0.25
C GLN A 94 1.72 9.58 -1.09
N GLY A 95 2.44 8.50 -1.44
CA GLY A 95 3.17 8.43 -2.69
C GLY A 95 2.27 8.53 -3.91
N ASN A 96 1.12 7.86 -3.90
CA ASN A 96 0.12 7.94 -4.96
C ASN A 96 -0.46 9.36 -5.10
N LEU A 97 -0.73 10.04 -3.98
CA LEU A 97 -1.19 11.43 -3.98
C LEU A 97 -0.14 12.37 -4.59
N CYS A 98 1.12 12.27 -4.14
CA CYS A 98 2.22 13.05 -4.71
C CYS A 98 2.40 12.77 -6.21
N TYR A 99 2.35 11.50 -6.62
CA TYR A 99 2.52 11.12 -8.02
C TYR A 99 1.43 11.75 -8.91
N ARG A 100 0.17 11.70 -8.47
CA ARG A 100 -0.96 12.33 -9.16
C ARG A 100 -0.82 13.84 -9.26
N ASP A 101 -0.26 14.48 -8.24
CA ASP A 101 -0.03 15.93 -8.19
C ASP A 101 1.24 16.36 -8.97
N GLY A 102 1.90 15.43 -9.68
CA GLY A 102 3.13 15.69 -10.45
C GLY A 102 4.40 15.79 -9.60
N LYS A 103 4.29 15.58 -8.29
CA LYS A 103 5.36 15.61 -7.29
C LYS A 103 6.14 14.29 -7.27
N LYS A 104 6.84 14.01 -8.37
CA LYS A 104 7.46 12.70 -8.64
C LYS A 104 8.55 12.31 -7.63
N GLU A 105 9.38 13.25 -7.19
CA GLU A 105 10.43 12.94 -6.20
C GLU A 105 9.85 12.70 -4.81
N GLU A 106 8.84 13.46 -4.37
CA GLU A 106 8.15 13.16 -3.11
C GLU A 106 7.46 11.79 -3.17
N ALA A 107 6.82 11.46 -4.30
CA ALA A 107 6.21 10.15 -4.50
C ALA A 107 7.25 9.02 -4.39
N ARG A 108 8.39 9.18 -5.07
CA ARG A 108 9.50 8.24 -5.03
C ARG A 108 10.03 8.04 -3.62
N MET A 109 10.18 9.12 -2.85
CA MET A 109 10.63 9.04 -1.46
C MET A 109 9.62 8.29 -0.58
N SER A 110 8.32 8.54 -0.75
CA SER A 110 7.27 7.80 -0.03
C SER A 110 7.26 6.31 -0.38
N PHE A 111 7.32 5.96 -1.66
CA PHE A 111 7.40 4.55 -2.08
C PHE A 111 8.68 3.87 -1.59
N LYS A 112 9.81 4.58 -1.61
CA LYS A 112 11.08 4.09 -1.09
C LYS A 112 11.01 3.80 0.41
N LYS A 113 10.42 4.69 1.21
CA LYS A 113 10.22 4.44 2.65
C LYS A 113 9.30 3.24 2.88
N ALA A 114 8.16 3.18 2.19
CA ALA A 114 7.24 2.05 2.28
C ALA A 114 7.95 0.72 1.97
N ALA A 115 8.72 0.67 0.89
CA ALA A 115 9.43 -0.53 0.46
C ALA A 115 10.59 -0.91 1.39
N LEU A 116 11.47 0.04 1.72
CA LEU A 116 12.77 -0.28 2.33
C LEU A 116 12.79 -0.16 3.85
N GLU A 117 11.96 0.71 4.42
CA GLU A 117 11.86 0.87 5.88
C GLU A 117 10.74 -0.02 6.47
N PHE A 118 9.66 -0.25 5.71
CA PHE A 118 8.49 -1.01 6.18
C PHE A 118 8.24 -2.33 5.43
N ASP A 119 9.17 -2.72 4.56
CA ASP A 119 9.09 -3.96 3.76
C ASP A 119 7.74 -4.15 3.04
N ASN A 120 7.11 -3.04 2.64
CA ASN A 120 5.76 -3.07 2.07
C ASN A 120 5.81 -3.58 0.61
N PRO A 121 5.07 -4.66 0.27
CA PRO A 121 5.11 -5.23 -1.07
C PRO A 121 4.61 -4.31 -2.18
N GLU A 122 3.54 -3.56 -1.95
CA GLU A 122 3.05 -2.57 -2.90
C GLU A 122 4.08 -1.44 -3.07
N GLY A 123 4.82 -1.10 -2.01
CA GLY A 123 5.93 -0.15 -2.04
C GLY A 123 7.03 -0.57 -2.99
N TYR A 124 7.44 -1.83 -2.93
CA TYR A 124 8.41 -2.37 -3.90
C TYR A 124 7.90 -2.25 -5.33
N TYR A 125 6.63 -2.59 -5.58
CA TYR A 125 6.03 -2.47 -6.91
C TYR A 125 6.00 -1.01 -7.40
N LYS A 126 5.44 -0.09 -6.61
CA LYS A 126 5.33 1.33 -6.98
C LYS A 126 6.70 1.96 -7.21
N LEU A 127 7.68 1.62 -6.39
CA LEU A 127 9.05 2.09 -6.55
C LEU A 127 9.68 1.53 -7.84
N ALA A 128 9.57 0.23 -8.10
CA ALA A 128 10.10 -0.40 -9.31
C ALA A 128 9.45 0.16 -10.59
N HIS A 129 8.15 0.39 -10.55
CA HIS A 129 7.38 0.91 -11.68
C HIS A 129 7.86 2.29 -12.15
N ILE A 130 8.29 3.15 -11.21
CA ILE A 130 8.82 4.49 -11.52
C ILE A 130 10.33 4.51 -11.77
N MET A 131 11.03 3.38 -11.59
CA MET A 131 12.46 3.28 -11.86
C MET A 131 12.73 3.08 -13.36
N PRO A 132 13.86 3.61 -13.87
CA PRO A 132 14.31 3.33 -15.23
C PRO A 132 14.46 1.82 -15.47
N ASP A 133 14.20 1.37 -16.70
CA ASP A 133 14.28 -0.06 -17.05
C ASP A 133 15.68 -0.65 -16.85
N GLN A 134 16.71 0.18 -17.04
CA GLN A 134 18.12 -0.18 -16.86
C GLN A 134 18.59 -0.15 -15.41
N ASP A 135 17.73 0.20 -14.44
CA ASP A 135 18.12 0.23 -13.04
C ASP A 135 18.30 -1.22 -12.51
N PRO A 136 19.48 -1.58 -12.00
CA PRO A 136 19.77 -2.95 -11.60
C PRO A 136 18.91 -3.44 -10.42
N LEU A 137 18.29 -2.54 -9.65
CA LEU A 137 17.44 -2.90 -8.53
C LEU A 137 15.97 -3.15 -8.95
N LYS A 138 15.58 -2.74 -10.16
CA LYS A 138 14.19 -2.82 -10.62
C LYS A 138 13.67 -4.25 -10.62
N GLU A 139 14.41 -5.20 -11.19
CA GLU A 139 14.05 -6.62 -11.19
C GLU A 139 13.90 -7.15 -9.77
N THR A 140 14.84 -6.83 -8.88
CA THR A 140 14.81 -7.29 -7.47
C THR A 140 13.53 -6.82 -6.77
N TYR A 141 13.14 -5.56 -6.97
CA TYR A 141 11.93 -5.01 -6.35
C TYR A 141 10.64 -5.58 -6.96
N LEU A 142 10.60 -5.78 -8.29
CA LEU A 142 9.49 -6.48 -8.93
C LEU A 142 9.33 -7.90 -8.39
N LEU A 143 10.43 -8.65 -8.22
CA LEU A 143 10.41 -10.00 -7.65
C LEU A 143 9.92 -10.01 -6.20
N LYS A 144 10.36 -9.05 -5.37
CA LYS A 144 9.86 -8.93 -3.98
C LYS A 144 8.35 -8.70 -3.95
N ALA A 145 7.84 -7.78 -4.77
CA ALA A 145 6.41 -7.53 -4.86
C ALA A 145 5.62 -8.73 -5.41
N ALA A 146 6.15 -9.39 -6.46
CA ALA A 146 5.55 -10.55 -7.08
C ALA A 146 5.50 -11.77 -6.13
N ALA A 147 6.54 -11.97 -5.32
CA ALA A 147 6.57 -13.00 -4.28
C ALA A 147 5.47 -12.81 -3.22
N SER A 148 5.07 -11.56 -2.97
CA SER A 148 3.91 -11.22 -2.14
C SER A 148 2.58 -11.18 -2.90
N ARG A 149 2.53 -11.73 -4.12
CA ARG A 149 1.33 -11.83 -4.97
C ARG A 149 0.71 -10.49 -5.36
N ILE A 150 1.50 -9.42 -5.46
CA ILE A 150 1.06 -8.19 -6.14
C ILE A 150 0.87 -8.53 -7.63
N GLY A 151 -0.37 -8.55 -8.09
CA GLY A 151 -0.72 -9.08 -9.41
C GLY A 151 -0.05 -8.34 -10.57
N GLU A 152 0.01 -7.01 -10.49
CA GLU A 152 0.69 -6.18 -11.47
C GLU A 152 2.19 -6.49 -11.55
N ALA A 153 2.83 -6.72 -10.39
CA ALA A 153 4.24 -7.11 -10.34
C ALA A 153 4.47 -8.49 -10.95
N VAL A 154 3.58 -9.47 -10.68
CA VAL A 154 3.65 -10.81 -11.28
C VAL A 154 3.59 -10.73 -12.80
N ILE A 155 2.68 -9.91 -13.35
CA ILE A 155 2.55 -9.70 -14.79
C ILE A 155 3.81 -9.03 -15.36
N GLU A 156 4.34 -8.01 -14.70
CA GLU A 156 5.55 -7.31 -15.15
C GLU A 156 6.79 -8.23 -15.13
N VAL A 157 6.94 -9.08 -14.11
CA VAL A 157 8.01 -10.09 -14.03
C VAL A 157 7.88 -11.14 -15.14
N ALA A 158 6.67 -11.64 -15.38
CA ALA A 158 6.42 -12.57 -16.49
C ALA A 158 6.82 -11.96 -17.84
N ALA A 159 6.45 -10.70 -18.07
CA ALA A 159 6.80 -9.97 -19.29
C ALA A 159 8.31 -9.70 -19.40
N LEU A 160 8.98 -9.41 -18.28
CA LEU A 160 10.43 -9.20 -18.22
C LEU A 160 11.17 -10.47 -18.68
N TYR A 161 10.86 -11.63 -18.06
CA TYR A 161 11.51 -12.88 -18.44
C TYR A 161 11.13 -13.36 -19.83
N SER A 162 9.92 -13.07 -20.31
CA SER A 162 9.55 -13.36 -21.71
C SER A 162 10.44 -12.60 -22.69
N ARG A 163 10.70 -11.30 -22.43
CA ARG A 163 11.61 -10.51 -23.26
C ARG A 163 13.04 -11.05 -23.23
N THR A 164 13.56 -11.40 -22.05
CA THR A 164 14.90 -11.99 -21.90
C THR A 164 15.01 -13.33 -22.62
N ALA A 165 13.97 -14.18 -22.54
CA ALA A 165 13.92 -15.45 -23.24
C ALA A 165 13.95 -15.30 -24.77
N ASP A 166 13.35 -14.23 -25.29
CA ASP A 166 13.31 -13.95 -26.73
C ASP A 166 14.62 -13.30 -27.22
N SER A 167 15.25 -12.43 -26.42
CA SER A 167 16.55 -11.84 -26.76
C SER A 167 17.69 -12.86 -26.74
N ASP A 168 17.65 -13.82 -25.80
CA ASP A 168 18.73 -14.78 -25.56
C ASP A 168 18.32 -16.23 -25.86
N ALA A 169 17.42 -16.43 -26.83
CA ALA A 169 16.74 -17.71 -27.07
C ALA A 169 17.65 -18.95 -27.25
N SER A 170 18.87 -18.75 -27.75
CA SER A 170 19.86 -19.83 -27.96
C SER A 170 20.71 -20.13 -26.72
N SER A 171 20.76 -19.21 -25.76
CA SER A 171 21.59 -19.31 -24.57
C SER A 171 20.91 -20.14 -23.47
N GLU A 172 21.68 -20.52 -22.45
CA GLU A 172 21.11 -21.18 -21.27
C GLU A 172 20.26 -20.21 -20.46
N GLU A 173 20.70 -18.95 -20.36
CA GLU A 173 19.97 -17.86 -19.71
C GLU A 173 18.60 -17.64 -20.35
N GLY A 174 18.50 -17.63 -21.68
CA GLY A 174 17.21 -17.51 -22.37
C GLY A 174 16.28 -18.71 -22.14
N ARG A 175 16.82 -19.93 -22.07
CA ARG A 175 16.05 -21.13 -21.71
C ARG A 175 15.52 -21.05 -20.28
N GLN A 176 16.34 -20.61 -19.33
CA GLN A 176 15.93 -20.42 -17.93
C GLN A 176 14.90 -19.31 -17.80
N ALA A 177 15.08 -18.19 -18.49
CA ALA A 177 14.11 -17.09 -18.52
C ALA A 177 12.76 -17.57 -19.06
N ARG A 178 12.73 -18.43 -20.08
CA ARG A 178 11.47 -19.00 -20.60
C ARG A 178 10.72 -19.81 -19.54
N LEU A 179 11.43 -20.69 -18.82
CA LEU A 179 10.82 -21.47 -17.73
C LEU A 179 10.24 -20.56 -16.63
N LEU A 180 10.99 -19.52 -16.24
CA LEU A 180 10.51 -18.55 -15.25
C LEU A 180 9.28 -17.79 -15.76
N ALA A 181 9.30 -17.33 -17.01
CA ALA A 181 8.17 -16.64 -17.62
C ALA A 181 6.90 -17.50 -17.58
N ASP A 182 6.99 -18.78 -17.94
CA ASP A 182 5.85 -19.72 -17.92
C ASP A 182 5.28 -19.87 -16.50
N GLU A 183 6.14 -19.99 -15.48
CA GLU A 183 5.69 -20.09 -14.08
C GLU A 183 4.99 -18.82 -13.60
N TRP A 184 5.54 -17.64 -13.90
CA TRP A 184 4.92 -16.37 -13.53
C TRP A 184 3.60 -16.12 -14.29
N GLN A 185 3.49 -16.55 -15.56
CA GLN A 185 2.24 -16.47 -16.32
C GLN A 185 1.15 -17.39 -15.74
N LYS A 186 1.52 -18.60 -15.29
CA LYS A 186 0.58 -19.49 -14.57
C LYS A 186 0.08 -18.82 -13.29
N LEU A 187 0.97 -18.23 -12.50
CA LEU A 187 0.59 -17.51 -11.28
C LEU A 187 -0.32 -16.31 -11.59
N ALA A 188 -0.02 -15.52 -12.62
CA ALA A 188 -0.87 -14.41 -13.06
C ALA A 188 -2.29 -14.89 -13.41
N SER A 189 -2.39 -16.04 -14.09
CA SER A 189 -3.66 -16.65 -14.47
C SER A 189 -4.46 -17.13 -13.25
N GLN A 190 -3.78 -17.71 -12.26
CA GLN A 190 -4.41 -18.13 -11.00
C GLN A 190 -4.96 -16.94 -10.21
N LEU A 191 -4.16 -15.88 -10.06
CA LEU A 191 -4.58 -14.65 -9.38
C LEU A 191 -5.79 -14.00 -10.07
N SER A 192 -5.81 -14.01 -11.40
CA SER A 192 -6.95 -13.50 -12.18
C SER A 192 -8.20 -14.35 -11.98
N GLY A 193 -8.05 -15.68 -11.88
CA GLY A 193 -9.13 -16.62 -11.58
C GLY A 193 -9.69 -16.46 -10.16
N GLU A 194 -8.82 -16.28 -9.18
CA GLU A 194 -9.20 -15.98 -7.78
C GLU A 194 -10.01 -14.68 -7.70
N ALA A 195 -9.56 -13.60 -8.36
CA ALA A 195 -10.26 -12.32 -8.38
C ALA A 195 -11.68 -12.42 -8.97
N ASN A 196 -11.87 -13.26 -9.99
CA ASN A 196 -13.18 -13.49 -10.63
C ASN A 196 -14.08 -14.46 -9.85
N GLY A 197 -13.51 -15.31 -8.98
CA GLY A 197 -14.23 -16.30 -8.18
C GLY A 197 -14.83 -15.78 -6.86
N VAL A 198 -14.49 -14.56 -6.44
CA VAL A 198 -15.00 -13.92 -5.21
C VAL A 198 -16.34 -13.19 -5.43
N ALA A 199 -16.90 -13.26 -6.64
CA ALA A 199 -18.24 -12.76 -6.94
C ALA A 199 -19.32 -13.86 -6.78
N VAL A 200 -19.57 -14.32 -5.54
CA VAL A 200 -20.78 -15.07 -5.16
C VAL A 200 -21.28 -14.61 -3.79
#